data_AF-A0A1X7JE06-F1
#
_entry.id   AF-A0A1X7JE06-F1
#
_cell.length_a   1.000
_cell.length_b   1.000
_cell.length_c   1.000
_cell.angle_alpha   90.00
_cell.angle_beta   90.00
_cell.angle_gamma   90.00
#
_symmetry.space_group_name_H-M   'P 1'
#
loop_
_entity.id
_entity.type
_entity.pdbx_description
1 polymer ?
#
loop_
_entity_poly.entity_id
_entity_poly.type
_entity_poly.pdbx_seq_one_letter_code
_entity_poly.pdbx_strand_id
1 'polypeptide(L)'
;MTWTLALTATPLGLGAAKIGAAGTPEITGFFPEVDRAVRLSSEGEENRAPDRAVLIVETDLKPHELKWYLGELIIAGIPGHKVQVRTDVEVLSTAEGEQATLVEYPVEAPKKNFFGAQPDPVPTPVTVTFPTAGEKSYERVDVAKLALEHPSTESLVSVPEPTDTPQELNPERGMMTTRFLLVLAIALIVVLGVVFLL
;
A
#
# COMPACT_ATOMS: atom_id res chain seq x y z
N MET A 1 13.20 21.20 -1.22
CA MET A 1 13.22 20.50 0.09
C MET A 1 12.43 19.20 -0.05
N THR A 2 12.84 18.15 0.65
CA THR A 2 12.23 16.83 0.60
C THR A 2 11.05 16.74 1.57
N TRP A 3 9.93 16.14 1.17
CA TRP A 3 8.74 16.00 2.03
C TRP A 3 8.33 14.52 2.19
N THR A 4 7.67 14.21 3.30
CA THR A 4 7.18 12.85 3.61
C THR A 4 5.67 12.84 3.75
N LEU A 5 5.03 11.81 3.19
CA LEU A 5 3.59 11.58 3.23
C LEU A 5 3.27 10.42 4.17
N ALA A 6 2.25 10.54 5.01
CA ALA A 6 1.64 9.42 5.71
C ALA A 6 0.19 9.23 5.25
N LEU A 7 -0.18 7.99 4.97
CA LEU A 7 -1.53 7.61 4.52
C LEU A 7 -2.03 6.46 5.36
N THR A 8 -3.13 6.67 6.08
CA THR A 8 -3.89 5.62 6.73
C THR A 8 -4.96 5.12 5.78
N ALA A 9 -4.73 3.93 5.21
CA ALA A 9 -5.62 3.30 4.25
C ALA A 9 -6.74 2.54 4.98
N THR A 10 -7.98 2.91 4.68
CA THR A 10 -9.17 2.15 5.07
C THR A 10 -9.98 1.79 3.83
N PRO A 11 -10.90 0.82 3.94
CA PRO A 11 -11.83 0.52 2.87
C PRO A 11 -12.68 1.74 2.42
N LEU A 12 -12.86 2.73 3.29
CA LEU A 12 -13.69 3.93 3.08
C LEU A 12 -12.92 5.15 2.56
N GLY A 13 -11.59 5.11 2.55
CA GLY A 13 -10.77 6.23 2.11
C GLY A 13 -9.37 6.21 2.72
N LEU A 14 -8.69 7.34 2.62
CA LEU A 14 -7.33 7.53 3.10
C LEU A 14 -7.26 8.76 4.00
N GLY A 15 -6.91 8.57 5.26
CA GLY A 15 -6.48 9.66 6.13
C GLY A 15 -5.07 10.06 5.76
N ALA A 16 -4.81 11.35 5.59
CA ALA A 16 -3.52 11.82 5.10
C ALA A 16 -2.94 12.93 5.98
N ALA A 17 -1.63 12.84 6.17
CA ALA A 17 -0.81 13.84 6.82
C ALA A 17 0.51 13.98 6.07
N LYS A 18 1.16 15.13 6.19
CA LYS A 18 2.49 15.36 5.59
C LYS A 18 3.42 16.05 6.56
N ILE A 19 4.72 15.91 6.30
CA ILE A 19 5.77 16.75 6.88
C ILE A 19 6.61 17.28 5.72
N GLY A 20 6.47 18.58 5.48
CA GLY A 20 7.14 19.30 4.39
C GLY A 20 8.27 20.20 4.87
N ALA A 21 8.55 21.25 4.11
CA ALA A 21 9.60 22.24 4.39
C ALA A 21 9.49 22.90 5.79
N ALA A 22 8.27 23.04 6.32
CA ALA A 22 8.02 23.60 7.64
C ALA A 22 8.52 22.71 8.79
N GLY A 23 8.78 21.43 8.54
CA GLY A 23 9.28 20.47 9.53
C GLY A 23 8.26 20.03 10.59
N THR A 24 7.02 20.52 10.51
CA THR A 24 5.93 20.14 11.42
C THR A 24 4.93 19.24 10.70
N PRO A 25 4.57 18.08 11.26
CA PRO A 25 3.49 17.25 10.72
C PRO A 25 2.14 17.98 10.70
N GLU A 26 1.45 17.96 9.57
CA GLU A 26 0.13 18.55 9.40
C GLU A 26 -0.84 17.59 8.71
N ILE A 27 -2.11 17.64 9.11
CA ILE A 27 -3.18 16.87 8.50
C ILE A 27 -3.58 17.54 7.19
N THR A 28 -3.62 16.76 6.11
CA THR A 28 -4.00 17.26 4.78
C THR A 28 -5.46 16.93 4.45
N GLY A 29 -6.01 15.86 5.03
CA GLY A 29 -7.44 15.56 4.95
C GLY A 29 -7.76 14.07 4.85
N PHE A 30 -9.01 13.77 4.49
CA PHE A 30 -9.49 12.41 4.23
C PHE A 30 -9.95 12.31 2.77
N PHE A 31 -9.43 11.33 2.04
CA PHE A 31 -9.53 11.29 0.58
C PHE A 31 -10.06 9.94 0.08
N PRO A 32 -10.79 9.90 -1.05
CA PRO A 32 -11.29 8.65 -1.61
C PRO A 32 -10.20 7.83 -2.33
N GLU A 33 -9.11 8.47 -2.76
CA GLU A 33 -8.12 7.87 -3.66
C GLU A 33 -6.72 8.41 -3.39
N VAL A 34 -5.70 7.57 -3.65
CA VAL A 34 -4.29 7.88 -3.43
C VAL A 34 -3.85 9.07 -4.30
N ASP A 35 -4.23 9.13 -5.58
CA ASP A 35 -3.88 10.25 -6.47
C ASP A 35 -4.34 11.60 -5.90
N ARG A 36 -5.58 11.66 -5.38
CA ARG A 36 -6.13 12.88 -4.79
C ARG A 36 -5.42 13.24 -3.48
N ALA A 37 -5.12 12.24 -2.64
CA ALA A 37 -4.36 12.45 -1.41
C ALA A 37 -2.95 13.00 -1.68
N VAL A 38 -2.23 12.40 -2.64
CA VAL A 38 -0.89 12.85 -3.04
C VAL A 38 -0.94 14.24 -3.65
N ARG A 39 -1.88 14.50 -4.58
CA ARG A 39 -2.02 15.81 -5.24
C ARG A 39 -2.23 16.92 -4.23
N LEU A 40 -3.20 16.77 -3.33
CA LEU A 40 -3.54 17.81 -2.35
C LEU A 40 -2.47 17.94 -1.27
N SER A 41 -1.85 16.85 -0.84
CA SER A 41 -0.74 16.91 0.13
C SER A 41 0.51 17.57 -0.46
N SER A 42 0.75 17.46 -1.76
CA SER A 42 1.90 18.09 -2.41
C SER A 42 1.80 19.62 -2.54
N GLU A 43 0.65 20.23 -2.22
CA GLU A 43 0.50 21.67 -2.30
C GLU A 43 1.51 22.40 -1.40
N GLY A 44 2.25 23.35 -2.00
CA GLY A 44 3.33 24.09 -1.33
C GLY A 44 4.70 23.41 -1.35
N GLU A 45 4.80 22.17 -1.85
CA GLU A 45 6.07 21.46 -1.99
C GLU A 45 6.70 21.66 -3.38
N GLU A 46 8.02 21.47 -3.47
CA GLU A 46 8.78 21.63 -4.71
C GLU A 46 8.47 20.52 -5.74
N ASN A 47 8.25 19.29 -5.26
CA ASN A 47 7.95 18.12 -6.08
C ASN A 47 6.62 17.51 -5.70
N ARG A 48 5.87 17.04 -6.70
CA ARG A 48 4.61 16.33 -6.47
C ARG A 48 4.81 14.98 -5.76
N ALA A 49 5.92 14.30 -6.01
CA ALA A 49 6.22 13.03 -5.38
C ALA A 49 6.96 13.27 -4.05
N PRO A 50 6.51 12.68 -2.93
CA PRO A 50 7.27 12.69 -1.69
C PRO A 50 8.53 11.84 -1.80
N ASP A 51 9.53 12.17 -0.97
CA ASP A 51 10.77 11.39 -0.88
C ASP A 51 10.60 10.10 -0.11
N ARG A 52 9.63 10.08 0.80
CA ARG A 52 9.24 8.91 1.58
C ARG A 52 7.73 8.91 1.77
N ALA A 53 7.14 7.73 1.77
CA ALA A 53 5.74 7.54 2.16
C ALA A 53 5.64 6.50 3.27
N VAL A 54 4.72 6.72 4.21
CA VAL A 54 4.30 5.75 5.20
C VAL A 54 2.87 5.35 4.89
N LEU A 55 2.66 4.09 4.51
CA LEU A 55 1.35 3.50 4.32
C LEU A 55 0.96 2.75 5.61
N ILE A 56 -0.01 3.29 6.33
CA ILE A 56 -0.61 2.67 7.51
C ILE A 56 -1.81 1.85 7.05
N VAL A 57 -1.85 0.58 7.42
CA VAL A 57 -2.92 -0.34 7.05
C VAL A 57 -3.60 -0.94 8.27
N GLU A 58 -4.82 -1.41 8.08
CA GLU A 58 -5.53 -2.23 9.07
C GLU A 58 -4.79 -3.56 9.28
N THR A 59 -4.84 -4.07 10.51
CA THR A 59 -4.09 -5.27 10.94
C THR A 59 -4.50 -6.53 10.17
N ASP A 60 -5.77 -6.59 9.74
CA ASP A 60 -6.38 -7.70 9.00
C ASP A 60 -6.55 -7.42 7.49
N LEU A 61 -5.90 -6.36 6.97
CA LEU A 61 -5.94 -6.03 5.55
C LEU A 61 -5.48 -7.22 4.70
N LYS A 62 -6.26 -7.58 3.67
CA LYS A 62 -5.93 -8.74 2.85
C LYS A 62 -4.71 -8.43 1.97
N PRO A 63 -3.85 -9.42 1.67
CA PRO A 63 -2.64 -9.21 0.87
C PRO A 63 -2.90 -8.62 -0.53
N HIS A 64 -4.06 -8.88 -1.12
CA HIS A 64 -4.43 -8.33 -2.43
C HIS A 64 -4.75 -6.83 -2.36
N GLU A 65 -5.33 -6.36 -1.24
CA GLU A 65 -5.63 -4.95 -1.00
C GLU A 65 -4.34 -4.18 -0.72
N LEU A 66 -3.42 -4.75 0.05
CA LEU A 66 -2.09 -4.17 0.22
C LEU A 66 -1.36 -3.99 -1.12
N LYS A 67 -1.36 -5.03 -1.98
CA LYS A 67 -0.79 -4.92 -3.33
C LYS A 67 -1.48 -3.83 -4.15
N TRP A 68 -2.79 -3.66 -4.00
CA TRP A 68 -3.54 -2.61 -4.65
C TRP A 68 -3.06 -1.22 -4.21
N TYR A 69 -3.01 -0.93 -2.90
CA TYR A 69 -2.54 0.36 -2.39
C TYR A 69 -1.09 0.66 -2.79
N LEU A 70 -0.21 -0.35 -2.74
CA LEU A 70 1.17 -0.20 -3.22
C LEU A 70 1.22 0.10 -4.72
N GLY A 71 0.37 -0.52 -5.52
CA GLY A 71 0.23 -0.23 -6.95
C GLY A 71 -0.24 1.21 -7.20
N GLU A 72 -1.26 1.67 -6.47
CA GLU A 72 -1.76 3.04 -6.55
C GLU A 72 -0.70 4.08 -6.18
N LEU A 73 0.12 3.80 -5.16
CA LEU A 73 1.26 4.65 -4.79
C LEU A 73 2.30 4.75 -5.91
N ILE A 74 2.62 3.63 -6.56
CA ILE A 74 3.55 3.61 -7.71
C ILE A 74 2.98 4.43 -8.87
N ILE A 75 1.69 4.29 -9.18
CA ILE A 75 1.00 5.08 -10.21
C ILE A 75 1.02 6.57 -9.86
N ALA A 76 0.88 6.91 -8.58
CA ALA A 76 0.99 8.28 -8.08
C ALA A 76 2.43 8.84 -8.07
N GLY A 77 3.42 8.04 -8.51
CA GLY A 77 4.82 8.45 -8.63
C GLY A 77 5.68 8.18 -7.40
N ILE A 78 5.20 7.33 -6.46
CA ILE A 78 5.92 6.95 -5.24
C ILE A 78 6.48 5.52 -5.41
N PRO A 79 7.79 5.36 -5.64
CA PRO A 79 8.41 4.05 -5.79
C PRO A 79 8.22 3.18 -4.54
N GLY A 80 7.99 1.88 -4.72
CA GLY A 80 7.74 0.95 -3.60
C GLY A 80 8.86 0.91 -2.54
N HIS A 81 10.13 1.07 -2.93
CA HIS A 81 11.26 1.10 -1.98
C HIS A 81 11.30 2.38 -1.12
N LYS A 82 10.53 3.42 -1.49
CA LYS A 82 10.32 4.63 -0.69
C LYS A 82 9.07 4.54 0.20
N VAL A 83 8.34 3.42 0.15
CA VAL A 83 7.14 3.19 0.96
C VAL A 83 7.49 2.30 2.16
N GLN A 84 7.26 2.83 3.35
CA GLN A 84 7.22 2.05 4.58
C GLN A 84 5.79 1.62 4.86
N VAL A 85 5.57 0.34 5.17
CA VAL A 85 4.24 -0.18 5.52
C VAL A 85 4.20 -0.46 7.02
N ARG A 86 3.21 0.08 7.72
CA ARG A 86 2.99 -0.10 9.17
C ARG A 86 1.52 -0.45 9.42
N THR A 87 1.20 -1.01 10.58
CA THR A 87 -0.22 -1.13 11.01
C THR A 87 -0.66 0.05 11.87
N ASP A 88 -1.98 0.28 11.97
CA ASP A 88 -2.54 1.25 12.93
C ASP A 88 -2.03 0.97 14.36
N VAL A 89 -2.06 -0.30 14.76
CA VAL A 89 -1.66 -0.75 16.09
C VAL A 89 -0.19 -0.45 16.35
N GLU A 90 0.70 -0.68 15.38
CA GLU A 90 2.12 -0.35 15.50
C GLU A 90 2.34 1.15 15.67
N VAL A 91 1.64 1.99 14.88
CA VAL A 91 1.76 3.45 14.97
C VAL A 91 1.29 3.94 16.33
N LEU A 92 0.10 3.51 16.75
CA LEU A 92 -0.48 3.88 18.04
C LEU A 92 0.35 3.39 19.22
N SER A 93 0.90 2.17 19.13
CA SER A 93 1.80 1.63 20.16
C SER A 93 3.08 2.44 20.28
N THR A 94 3.65 2.86 19.13
CA THR A 94 4.86 3.68 19.10
C THR A 94 4.60 5.08 19.67
N ALA A 95 3.45 5.66 19.36
CA ALA A 95 3.07 7.01 19.80
C ALA A 95 2.86 7.09 21.31
N GLU A 96 2.17 6.10 21.89
CA GLU A 96 1.86 6.07 23.33
C GLU A 96 2.96 5.41 24.16
N GLY A 97 3.95 4.76 23.52
CA GLY A 97 5.06 4.07 24.19
C GLY A 97 4.66 2.77 24.88
N GLU A 98 3.48 2.23 24.56
CA GLU A 98 2.91 1.01 25.13
C GLU A 98 2.21 0.17 24.07
N GLN A 99 2.15 -1.15 24.25
CA GLN A 99 1.52 -2.04 23.27
C GLN A 99 0.00 -1.83 23.24
N ALA A 100 -0.51 -1.32 22.11
CA ALA A 100 -1.94 -1.25 21.83
C ALA A 100 -2.50 -2.62 21.42
N THR A 101 -3.75 -2.87 21.78
CA THR A 101 -4.55 -4.00 21.27
C THR A 101 -5.75 -3.48 20.51
N LEU A 102 -5.98 -3.98 19.30
CA LEU A 102 -7.15 -3.64 18.51
C LEU A 102 -8.44 -4.09 19.22
N VAL A 103 -9.42 -3.19 19.32
CA VAL A 103 -10.76 -3.53 19.82
C VAL A 103 -11.68 -3.84 18.64
N GLU A 104 -11.82 -2.87 17.74
CA GLU A 104 -12.74 -2.98 16.60
C GLU A 104 -12.26 -2.08 15.45
N TYR A 105 -12.35 -2.60 14.23
CA TYR A 105 -12.39 -1.79 13.03
C TYR A 105 -13.85 -1.56 12.61
N PRO A 106 -14.23 -0.33 12.25
CA PRO A 106 -15.59 -0.07 11.77
C PRO A 106 -15.91 -0.82 10.47
N VAL A 107 -17.21 -1.04 10.26
CA VAL A 107 -17.87 -1.86 9.23
C VAL A 107 -17.25 -1.82 7.83
N GLU A 108 -17.27 -2.97 7.13
CA GLU A 108 -16.86 -3.13 5.73
C GLU A 108 -17.31 -1.98 4.83
N ALA A 109 -16.39 -1.43 4.03
CA ALA A 109 -16.74 -0.37 3.08
C ALA A 109 -17.74 -0.83 2.02
N PRO A 110 -18.54 0.12 1.47
CA PRO A 110 -19.23 -0.09 0.22
C PRO A 110 -18.22 -0.42 -0.89
N LYS A 111 -18.60 -1.33 -1.79
CA LYS A 111 -17.76 -1.71 -2.93
C LYS A 111 -17.35 -0.48 -3.72
N LYS A 112 -16.03 -0.30 -3.91
CA LYS A 112 -15.46 0.75 -4.77
C LYS A 112 -16.11 0.67 -6.16
N ASN A 113 -16.61 1.80 -6.66
CA ASN A 113 -17.19 1.83 -7.99
C ASN A 113 -16.06 1.70 -9.01
N PHE A 114 -16.06 0.64 -9.81
CA PHE A 114 -15.11 0.49 -10.93
C PHE A 114 -15.38 1.51 -12.05
N PHE A 115 -16.63 1.97 -12.16
CA PHE A 115 -17.07 2.98 -13.11
C PHE A 115 -18.03 3.95 -12.41
N GLY A 116 -17.75 5.26 -12.47
CA GLY A 116 -18.58 6.31 -11.86
C GLY A 116 -17.88 7.08 -10.74
N ALA A 117 -18.62 7.99 -10.10
CA ALA A 117 -18.12 8.73 -8.94
C ALA A 117 -17.88 7.77 -7.77
N GLN A 118 -16.72 7.91 -7.11
CA GLN A 118 -16.49 7.24 -5.83
C GLN A 118 -17.46 7.82 -4.78
N PRO A 119 -17.96 6.99 -3.86
CA PRO A 119 -18.69 7.51 -2.71
C PRO A 119 -17.79 8.50 -1.94
N ASP A 120 -18.41 9.50 -1.32
CA ASP A 120 -17.69 10.42 -0.46
C ASP A 120 -16.99 9.62 0.65
N PRO A 121 -15.71 9.90 0.92
CA PRO A 121 -14.95 9.11 1.85
C PRO A 121 -15.47 9.40 3.28
N VAL A 122 -15.75 8.36 4.05
CA VAL A 122 -16.30 8.49 5.40
C VAL A 122 -15.18 8.25 6.43
N PRO A 123 -14.76 9.28 7.19
CA PRO A 123 -13.81 9.12 8.27
C PRO A 123 -14.34 8.08 9.27
N THR A 124 -13.50 7.10 9.57
CA THR A 124 -13.86 5.96 10.41
C THR A 124 -12.76 5.72 11.42
N PRO A 125 -12.98 6.04 12.71
CA PRO A 125 -11.91 5.97 13.69
C PRO A 125 -11.50 4.52 13.95
N VAL A 126 -10.28 4.36 14.44
CA VAL A 126 -9.79 3.08 14.98
C VAL A 126 -9.83 3.13 16.49
N THR A 127 -10.39 2.08 17.10
CA THR A 127 -10.46 1.95 18.56
C THR A 127 -9.47 0.88 19.02
N VAL A 128 -8.61 1.27 19.95
CA VAL A 128 -7.61 0.41 20.57
C VAL A 128 -7.67 0.51 22.09
N THR A 129 -7.20 -0.53 22.77
CA THR A 129 -7.00 -0.53 24.21
C THR A 129 -5.52 -0.53 24.54
N PHE A 130 -5.13 0.35 25.46
CA PHE A 130 -3.81 0.37 26.06
C PHE A 130 -3.84 -0.19 27.49
N PRO A 131 -2.76 -0.82 27.98
CA PRO A 131 -2.68 -1.35 29.33
C PRO A 131 -2.93 -0.30 30.42
N THR A 132 -2.38 0.91 30.27
CA THR A 132 -2.50 1.97 31.29
C THR A 132 -3.63 2.97 30.98
N ALA A 133 -3.76 3.37 29.72
CA ALA A 133 -4.67 4.44 29.32
C ALA A 133 -6.10 3.96 29.01
N GLY A 134 -6.32 2.64 28.97
CA GLY A 134 -7.61 2.05 28.63
C GLY A 134 -7.96 2.20 27.15
N GLU A 135 -9.26 2.17 26.86
CA GLU A 135 -9.78 2.28 25.49
C GLU A 135 -9.70 3.72 24.97
N LYS A 136 -9.17 3.89 23.76
CA LYS A 136 -9.07 5.16 23.05
C LYS A 136 -9.45 4.98 21.58
N SER A 137 -10.06 6.02 21.01
CA SER A 137 -10.44 6.06 19.60
C SER A 137 -9.69 7.19 18.89
N TYR A 138 -9.15 6.91 17.71
CA TYR A 138 -8.35 7.84 16.92
C TYR A 138 -8.91 7.98 15.51
N GLU A 139 -9.04 9.22 15.03
CA GLU A 139 -9.35 9.45 13.63
C GLU A 139 -8.18 9.01 12.73
N ARG A 140 -8.49 8.54 11.52
CA ARG A 140 -7.46 8.00 10.60
C ARG A 140 -6.45 9.06 10.17
N VAL A 141 -6.88 10.32 10.11
CA VAL A 141 -6.00 11.47 9.86
C VAL A 141 -5.03 11.72 11.01
N ASP A 142 -5.46 11.50 12.25
CA ASP A 142 -4.61 11.64 13.43
C ASP A 142 -3.59 10.49 13.48
N VAL A 143 -4.00 9.26 13.14
CA VAL A 143 -3.06 8.12 13.00
C VAL A 143 -1.97 8.43 11.96
N ALA A 144 -2.35 9.01 10.81
CA ALA A 144 -1.39 9.41 9.79
C ALA A 144 -0.40 10.45 10.33
N LYS A 145 -0.89 11.44 11.08
CA LYS A 145 -0.06 12.47 11.71
C LYS A 145 0.88 11.87 12.75
N LEU A 146 0.38 11.00 13.63
CA LEU A 146 1.15 10.31 14.66
C LEU A 146 2.28 9.47 14.06
N ALA A 147 2.08 8.86 12.89
CA ALA A 147 3.13 8.13 12.19
C ALA A 147 4.33 9.01 11.79
N LEU A 148 4.09 10.30 11.56
CA LEU A 148 5.13 11.28 11.24
C LEU A 148 5.75 11.89 12.50
N GLU A 149 4.96 12.07 13.56
CA GLU A 149 5.44 12.56 14.87
C GLU A 149 6.32 11.51 15.57
N HIS A 150 6.05 10.22 15.35
CA HIS A 150 6.75 9.08 15.94
C HIS A 150 7.30 8.14 14.84
N PRO A 151 8.37 8.56 14.14
CA PRO A 151 8.93 7.81 13.03
C PRO A 151 9.57 6.49 13.51
N SER A 152 9.45 5.45 12.67
CA SER A 152 10.10 4.16 12.87
C SER A 152 10.89 3.76 11.62
N THR A 153 11.80 2.78 11.77
CA THR A 153 12.51 2.15 10.65
C THR A 153 11.93 0.79 10.26
N GLU A 154 11.08 0.21 11.11
CA GLU A 154 10.46 -1.09 10.87
C GLU A 154 9.37 -0.97 9.80
N SER A 155 9.31 -1.95 8.90
CA SER A 155 8.32 -2.01 7.83
C SER A 155 7.82 -3.44 7.67
N LEU A 156 6.51 -3.61 7.57
CA LEU A 156 5.89 -4.91 7.26
C LEU A 156 6.31 -5.46 5.90
N VAL A 157 6.63 -4.56 4.97
CA VAL A 157 7.07 -4.90 3.61
C VAL A 157 8.42 -4.26 3.35
N SER A 158 9.36 -5.05 2.86
CA SER A 158 10.64 -4.55 2.34
C SER A 158 10.66 -4.70 0.83
N VAL A 159 10.75 -3.57 0.13
CA VAL A 159 10.98 -3.53 -1.32
C VAL A 159 12.43 -3.05 -1.52
N PRO A 160 13.30 -3.88 -2.13
CA PRO A 160 14.69 -3.50 -2.33
C PRO A 160 14.78 -2.30 -3.28
N GLU A 161 15.79 -1.45 -3.06
CA GLU A 161 16.11 -0.39 -4.03
C GLU A 161 16.50 -1.02 -5.38
N PRO A 162 16.07 -0.42 -6.49
CA PRO A 162 16.49 -0.88 -7.81
C PRO A 162 18.00 -0.78 -7.90
N THR A 163 18.66 -1.91 -8.16
CA THR A 163 20.09 -1.94 -8.39
C THR A 163 20.37 -1.58 -9.86
N ASP A 164 21.38 -0.73 -10.11
CA ASP A 164 21.80 -0.36 -11.47
C ASP A 164 22.33 -1.54 -12.30
N THR A 165 22.64 -2.66 -11.66
CA THR A 165 22.91 -3.92 -12.35
C THR A 165 21.59 -4.55 -12.81
N PRO A 166 21.42 -4.82 -14.12
CA PRO A 166 20.29 -5.58 -14.60
C PRO A 166 20.22 -6.91 -13.84
N GLN A 167 19.17 -7.10 -13.03
CA GLN A 167 18.82 -8.45 -12.62
C GLN A 167 18.44 -9.19 -13.89
N GLU A 168 19.20 -10.21 -14.27
CA GLU A 168 18.71 -11.22 -15.19
C GLU A 168 17.43 -11.76 -14.58
N LEU A 169 16.28 -11.32 -15.12
CA LEU A 169 15.00 -11.97 -14.91
C LEU A 169 15.21 -13.38 -15.42
N ASN A 170 15.60 -14.32 -14.55
CA ASN A 170 15.78 -15.70 -14.95
C ASN A 170 14.39 -16.22 -15.30
N PRO A 171 14.01 -16.25 -16.59
CA PRO A 171 12.65 -16.54 -16.94
C PRO A 171 12.58 -18.06 -16.91
N GLU A 172 12.03 -18.63 -15.84
CA GLU A 172 11.50 -19.99 -15.88
C GLU A 172 10.33 -20.14 -16.91
N ARG A 173 10.19 -19.22 -17.87
CA ARG A 173 9.44 -19.41 -19.14
C ARG A 173 10.01 -20.52 -20.02
N GLY A 174 11.19 -21.06 -19.71
CA GLY A 174 11.76 -22.19 -20.43
C GLY A 174 10.94 -23.48 -20.31
N MET A 175 10.32 -23.76 -19.14
CA MET A 175 9.67 -25.05 -18.92
C MET A 175 8.32 -25.20 -19.63
N MET A 176 7.51 -24.14 -19.70
CA MET A 176 6.21 -24.20 -20.39
C MET A 176 6.36 -24.21 -21.92
N THR A 177 7.25 -23.41 -22.49
CA THR A 177 7.47 -23.35 -23.94
C THR A 177 8.07 -24.66 -24.47
N THR A 178 9.00 -25.27 -23.72
CA THR A 178 9.61 -26.55 -24.10
C THR A 178 8.61 -27.70 -24.05
N ARG A 179 7.74 -27.74 -23.04
CA ARG A 179 6.65 -28.73 -22.96
C ARG A 179 5.64 -28.56 -24.08
N PHE A 180 5.29 -27.32 -24.43
CA PHE A 180 4.35 -27.04 -25.52
C PHE A 180 4.90 -27.47 -26.89
N LEU A 181 6.17 -27.17 -27.17
CA LEU A 181 6.85 -27.62 -28.40
C LEU A 181 6.95 -29.14 -28.49
N LEU A 182 7.21 -29.82 -27.37
CA LEU A 182 7.31 -31.26 -27.32
C LEU A 182 5.95 -31.94 -27.57
N VAL A 183 4.87 -31.41 -27.00
CA VAL A 183 3.50 -31.88 -27.28
C VAL A 183 3.15 -31.69 -28.76
N LEU A 184 3.50 -30.54 -29.34
CA LEU A 184 3.25 -30.26 -30.76
C LEU A 184 4.01 -31.22 -31.68
N ALA A 185 5.28 -31.51 -31.35
CA ALA A 185 6.10 -32.45 -32.12
C ALA A 185 5.57 -33.88 -32.06
N ILE A 186 5.12 -34.35 -30.89
CA ILE A 186 4.49 -35.67 -30.76
C ILE A 186 3.20 -35.75 -31.57
N ALA A 187 2.34 -34.72 -31.48
CA ALA A 187 1.11 -34.67 -32.25
C ALA A 187 1.37 -34.71 -33.76
N LEU A 188 2.40 -34.00 -34.25
CA LEU A 188 2.80 -34.02 -35.65
C LEU A 188 3.28 -35.41 -36.10
N ILE A 189 4.09 -36.10 -35.28
CA ILE A 189 4.56 -37.46 -35.57
C ILE A 189 3.38 -38.44 -35.67
N VAL A 190 2.40 -38.33 -34.77
CA VAL A 190 1.21 -39.19 -34.80
C VAL A 190 0.40 -38.93 -36.08
N VAL A 191 0.17 -37.66 -36.45
CA VAL A 191 -0.56 -37.32 -37.67
C VAL A 191 0.18 -37.82 -38.91
N LEU A 192 1.49 -37.58 -39.01
CA LEU A 192 2.30 -38.06 -40.15
C LEU A 192 2.35 -39.58 -40.20
N GLY A 193 2.45 -40.26 -39.05
CA GLY A 193 2.42 -41.71 -38.95
C GLY A 193 1.11 -42.30 -39.45
N VAL A 194 -0.03 -41.70 -39.09
CA VAL A 194 -1.36 -42.13 -39.58
C VAL A 194 -1.52 -41.87 -41.07
N VAL A 195 -1.04 -40.74 -41.58
CA VAL A 195 -1.12 -40.40 -43.03
C VAL A 195 -0.25 -41.32 -43.88
N PHE A 196 0.89 -41.79 -43.38
CA PHE A 196 1.79 -42.70 -44.12
C PHE A 196 1.44 -44.19 -43.95
N LEU A 197 0.55 -44.56 -43.01
CA LEU A 197 0.05 -45.93 -42.80
C LEU A 197 -1.33 -46.19 -43.44
N LEU A 198 -1.92 -45.18 -44.07
CA LEU A 198 -3.11 -45.24 -44.94
C LEU A 198 -2.69 -45.33 -46.41
#